data_AF-M8DTW5-F1
#
_entry.id   AF-M8DTW5-F1
#
_cell.length_a   1.000
_cell.length_b   1.000
_cell.length_c   1.000
_cell.angle_alpha   90.00
_cell.angle_beta   90.00
_cell.angle_gamma   90.00
#
_symmetry.space_group_name_H-M   'P 1'
#
loop_
_entity.id
_entity.type
_entity.pdbx_description
1 polymer ?
#
loop_
_entity_poly.entity_id
_entity_poly.type
_entity_poly.pdbx_seq_one_letter_code
_entity_poly.pdbx_strand_id
1 'polypeptide(L)'
;MKIELSDILKKMGVIVEISDDEMIVTLKKTLFSPWGDVDIHEFLNILEGDLRKNGIIVSVDKSALISVYTQNKKEAVIARGIPYKSGRDGYLEFIININKPRILYTETFSEKDIFKMASIPFARKGDVIGKLHKPIKGENGISVRGRIIHAPPVRDVEVKILSDSIVFKEDEDKIVAIADIRPVVHKKDENDKVVYLFNSIPMLIYEGSITKNSRSVTFDGDIIINGNVEKGNQIIASGNVQILGSVYESVVQGGQNIIIHGGIVDSQLHAGFLPGNIFDKIELHAVNLIVEKLSAIFVHIKELPTVMNNSRHLSEKIKLIETLKEELKTSSREISM
;
A
#
# COMPACT_ATOMS: atom_id res chain seq x y z
N MET A 1 4.97 36.97 17.37
CA MET A 1 6.21 37.78 17.49
C MET A 1 6.01 39.22 16.99
N LYS A 2 6.39 40.26 17.76
CA LYS A 2 6.38 41.66 17.30
C LYS A 2 7.63 41.96 16.48
N ILE A 3 7.49 42.74 15.40
CA ILE A 3 8.64 43.19 14.61
C ILE A 3 9.05 44.61 14.98
N GLU A 4 10.32 44.94 14.73
CA GLU A 4 10.84 46.27 15.00
C GLU A 4 10.47 47.22 13.85
N LEU A 5 9.77 48.29 14.19
CA LEU A 5 9.37 49.34 13.26
C LEU A 5 10.20 50.61 13.48
N SER A 6 10.23 51.48 12.47
CA SER A 6 10.80 52.82 12.57
C SER A 6 10.13 53.65 13.66
N ASP A 7 10.87 54.63 14.19
CA ASP A 7 10.38 55.53 15.25
C ASP A 7 9.16 56.34 14.79
N ILE A 8 9.03 56.59 13.49
CA ILE A 8 7.87 57.25 12.89
C ILE A 8 6.62 56.39 13.10
N LEU A 9 6.65 55.11 12.70
CA LEU A 9 5.52 54.19 12.87
C LEU A 9 5.21 53.90 14.34
N LYS A 10 6.25 53.83 15.19
CA LYS A 10 6.08 53.68 16.65
C LYS A 10 5.34 54.87 17.26
N LYS A 11 5.66 56.11 16.88
CA LYS A 11 4.96 57.33 17.32
C LYS A 11 3.50 57.37 16.86
N MET A 12 3.21 56.81 15.69
CA MET A 12 1.84 56.63 15.19
C MET A 12 1.07 55.52 15.93
N GLY A 13 1.69 54.81 16.88
CA GLY A 13 1.06 53.70 17.61
C GLY A 13 0.75 52.51 16.73
N VAL A 14 1.54 52.29 15.68
CA VAL A 14 1.44 51.12 14.80
C VAL A 14 2.29 50.01 15.39
N ILE A 15 1.72 48.81 15.48
CA ILE A 15 2.39 47.60 15.95
C ILE A 15 2.16 46.54 14.88
N VAL A 16 3.22 45.84 14.46
CA VAL A 16 3.09 44.71 13.55
C VAL A 16 3.51 43.44 14.27
N GLU A 17 2.66 42.43 14.15
CA GLU A 17 2.83 41.11 14.76
C GLU A 17 2.81 40.05 13.66
N ILE A 18 3.79 39.14 13.71
CA ILE A 18 3.83 37.92 12.91
C ILE A 18 3.32 36.78 13.79
N SER A 19 2.46 35.91 13.25
CA SER A 19 2.05 34.68 13.92
C SER A 19 3.23 33.73 14.17
N ASP A 20 3.12 32.83 15.13
CA ASP A 20 4.24 31.96 15.53
C ASP A 20 4.63 30.94 14.43
N ASP A 21 3.68 30.57 13.57
CA ASP A 21 3.89 29.75 12.37
C ASP A 21 4.47 30.54 11.18
N GLU A 22 4.63 31.86 11.33
CA GLU A 22 5.04 32.82 10.30
C GLU A 22 4.12 32.86 9.07
N MET A 23 2.84 32.49 9.23
CA MET A 23 1.87 32.49 8.12
C MET A 23 1.08 33.78 7.98
N ILE A 24 1.00 34.60 9.02
CA ILE A 24 0.13 35.77 9.07
C ILE A 24 0.94 36.95 9.62
N VAL A 25 0.82 38.09 8.93
CA VAL A 25 1.26 39.39 9.44
C VAL A 25 0.03 40.22 9.75
N THR A 26 -0.10 40.64 11.01
CA THR A 26 -1.19 41.46 11.50
C THR A 26 -0.66 42.83 11.89
N LEU A 27 -1.28 43.88 11.37
CA LEU A 27 -1.05 45.25 11.82
C LEU A 27 -2.11 45.60 12.85
N LYS A 28 -1.67 46.15 13.97
CA LYS A 28 -2.49 46.67 15.06
C LYS A 28 -2.24 48.16 15.24
N LYS A 29 -3.32 48.90 15.53
CA LYS A 29 -3.30 50.33 15.77
C LYS A 29 -3.74 50.63 17.20
N THR A 30 -2.89 51.33 17.95
CA THR A 30 -3.23 51.81 19.29
C THR A 30 -4.33 52.87 19.19
N LEU A 31 -5.42 52.63 19.90
CA LEU A 31 -6.48 53.60 20.15
C LEU A 31 -5.81 54.83 20.79
N PHE A 32 -6.08 56.04 20.31
CA PHE A 32 -5.53 57.32 20.81
C PHE A 32 -4.18 57.81 20.26
N SER A 33 -3.41 57.04 19.49
CA SER A 33 -2.23 57.61 18.80
C SER A 33 -2.67 58.30 17.50
N PRO A 34 -2.34 59.58 17.25
CA PRO A 34 -2.65 60.25 15.99
C PRO A 34 -1.80 59.69 14.84
N TRP A 35 -2.31 59.77 13.61
CA TRP A 35 -1.53 59.47 12.40
C TRP A 35 -0.48 60.54 12.08
N GLY A 36 -0.59 61.75 12.68
CA GLY A 36 0.30 62.88 12.36
C GLY A 36 0.03 63.46 10.96
N ASP A 37 0.95 64.27 10.45
CA ASP A 37 0.88 64.90 9.12
C ASP A 37 1.41 63.99 7.99
N VAL A 38 1.30 62.67 8.14
CA VAL A 38 1.79 61.68 7.16
C VAL A 38 0.63 61.24 6.30
N ASP A 39 0.75 61.43 4.98
CA ASP A 39 -0.28 60.98 4.04
C ASP A 39 -0.30 59.44 3.89
N ILE A 40 -1.35 58.92 3.27
CA ILE A 40 -1.53 57.47 3.12
C ILE A 40 -0.46 56.82 2.23
N HIS A 41 0.07 57.52 1.23
CA HIS A 41 1.10 56.99 0.33
C HIS A 41 2.46 56.92 1.05
N GLU A 42 2.79 57.95 1.83
CA GLU A 42 3.98 57.98 2.67
C GLU A 42 3.92 56.89 3.74
N PHE A 43 2.78 56.73 4.42
CA PHE A 43 2.56 55.64 5.38
C PHE A 43 2.78 54.25 4.75
N LEU A 44 2.18 53.98 3.59
CA LEU A 44 2.33 52.71 2.88
C LEU A 44 3.80 52.45 2.52
N ASN A 45 4.51 53.46 2.03
CA ASN A 45 5.92 53.33 1.65
C ASN A 45 6.83 53.05 2.86
N ILE A 46 6.64 53.77 3.97
CA ILE A 46 7.43 53.55 5.20
C ILE A 46 7.16 52.15 5.75
N LEU A 47 5.89 51.74 5.79
CA LEU A 47 5.52 50.42 6.28
C LEU A 47 6.07 49.30 5.39
N GLU A 48 5.89 49.37 4.08
CA GLU A 48 6.45 48.38 3.16
C GLU A 48 7.99 48.29 3.28
N GLY A 49 8.66 49.42 3.48
CA GLY A 49 10.10 49.48 3.74
C GLY A 49 10.51 48.75 5.02
N ASP A 50 9.80 48.99 6.12
CA ASP A 50 10.08 48.34 7.40
C ASP A 50 9.71 46.85 7.39
N LEU A 51 8.62 46.46 6.72
CA LEU A 51 8.26 45.04 6.54
C LEU A 51 9.37 44.29 5.77
N ARG A 52 9.90 44.88 4.69
CA ARG A 52 11.01 44.31 3.91
C ARG A 52 12.29 44.21 4.73
N LYS A 53 12.65 45.23 5.51
CA LYS A 53 13.82 45.20 6.42
C LYS A 53 13.71 44.06 7.45
N ASN A 54 12.48 43.74 7.88
CA ASN A 54 12.18 42.65 8.79
C ASN A 54 12.02 41.28 8.10
N GLY A 55 12.39 41.19 6.82
CA GLY A 55 12.43 39.94 6.04
C GLY A 55 11.07 39.46 5.53
N ILE A 56 10.03 40.30 5.52
CA ILE A 56 8.73 39.94 4.95
C ILE A 56 8.82 40.09 3.42
N ILE A 57 8.68 38.97 2.71
CA ILE A 57 8.90 38.91 1.25
C ILE A 57 7.60 38.78 0.45
N VAL A 58 6.49 38.42 1.11
CA VAL A 58 5.19 38.26 0.46
C VAL A 58 4.54 39.61 0.20
N SER A 59 3.61 39.65 -0.77
CA SER A 59 2.86 40.86 -1.08
C SER A 59 1.97 41.29 0.08
N VAL A 60 1.96 42.59 0.35
CA VAL A 60 1.12 43.19 1.39
C VAL A 60 -0.26 43.53 0.81
N ASP A 61 -1.32 43.24 1.55
CA ASP A 61 -2.68 43.59 1.23
C ASP A 61 -2.90 45.10 1.46
N LYS A 62 -2.75 45.86 0.37
CA LYS A 62 -2.95 47.31 0.37
C LYS A 62 -4.36 47.72 0.77
N SER A 63 -5.37 46.90 0.45
CA SER A 63 -6.76 47.21 0.81
C SER A 63 -6.97 47.12 2.33
N ALA A 64 -6.36 46.12 2.97
CA ALA A 64 -6.36 45.97 4.41
C ALA A 64 -5.69 47.18 5.08
N LEU A 65 -4.53 47.61 4.59
CA LEU A 65 -3.82 48.79 5.09
C LEU A 65 -4.62 50.08 4.98
N ILE A 66 -5.22 50.33 3.80
CA ILE A 66 -6.07 51.50 3.59
C ILE A 66 -7.24 51.50 4.57
N SER A 67 -7.84 50.33 4.84
CA SER A 67 -8.94 50.24 5.79
C SER A 67 -8.53 50.53 7.23
N VAL A 68 -7.30 50.19 7.65
CA VAL A 68 -6.78 50.58 8.97
C VAL A 68 -6.62 52.09 9.05
N TYR A 69 -6.02 52.70 8.02
CA TYR A 69 -5.73 54.14 7.99
C TYR A 69 -7.01 54.99 7.92
N THR A 70 -7.94 54.63 7.03
CA THR A 70 -9.14 55.44 6.75
C THR A 70 -10.31 55.14 7.68
N GLN A 71 -10.50 53.89 8.10
CA GLN A 71 -11.65 53.47 8.92
C GLN A 71 -11.28 53.29 10.39
N ASN A 72 -10.05 53.63 10.79
CA ASN A 72 -9.53 53.45 12.16
C ASN A 72 -9.78 52.04 12.72
N LYS A 73 -9.65 51.00 11.87
CA LYS A 73 -9.71 49.62 12.36
C LYS A 73 -8.57 49.37 13.35
N LYS A 74 -8.90 48.68 14.45
CA LYS A 74 -7.92 48.35 15.49
C LYS A 74 -6.87 47.36 15.00
N GLU A 75 -7.24 46.48 14.08
CA GLU A 75 -6.35 45.49 13.52
C GLU A 75 -6.76 45.07 12.09
N ALA A 76 -5.77 44.64 11.31
CA ALA A 76 -5.99 44.00 10.02
C ALA A 76 -4.86 43.02 9.70
N VAL A 77 -5.19 41.91 9.04
CA VAL A 77 -4.20 41.03 8.43
C VAL A 77 -3.70 41.71 7.16
N ILE A 78 -2.41 42.00 7.11
CA ILE A 78 -1.78 42.78 6.04
C ILE A 78 -0.92 41.91 5.13
N ALA A 79 -0.53 40.71 5.55
CA ALA A 79 0.14 39.77 4.66
C ALA A 79 -0.14 38.32 5.07
N ARG A 80 -0.14 37.42 4.09
CA ARG A 80 -0.35 35.98 4.29
C ARG A 80 0.72 35.19 3.56
N GLY A 81 1.25 34.17 4.22
CA GLY A 81 2.06 33.14 3.59
C GLY A 81 1.22 32.29 2.64
N ILE A 82 1.90 31.55 1.77
CA ILE A 82 1.28 30.58 0.89
C ILE A 82 1.27 29.24 1.64
N PRO A 83 0.11 28.70 2.05
CA PRO A 83 0.08 27.41 2.74
C PRO A 83 0.52 26.29 1.80
N TYR A 84 1.05 25.21 2.37
CA TYR A 84 1.34 24.00 1.60
C TYR A 84 0.03 23.34 1.13
N LYS A 85 0.12 22.53 0.07
CA LYS A 85 -0.98 21.65 -0.35
C LYS A 85 -0.58 20.20 -0.09
N SER A 86 -1.39 19.48 0.67
CA SER A 86 -1.15 18.06 0.94
C SER A 86 -1.21 17.24 -0.35
N GLY A 87 -0.31 16.27 -0.45
CA GLY A 87 -0.38 15.24 -1.48
C GLY A 87 -1.39 14.14 -1.14
N ARG A 88 -1.41 13.09 -1.97
CA ARG A 88 -2.17 11.86 -1.74
C ARG A 88 -1.26 10.66 -1.85
N ASP A 89 -1.36 9.75 -0.89
CA ASP A 89 -0.66 8.48 -0.90
C ASP A 89 -1.08 7.63 -2.09
N GLY A 90 -0.14 6.84 -2.60
CA GLY A 90 -0.44 5.80 -3.56
C GLY A 90 -1.14 4.63 -2.88
N TYR A 91 -2.11 4.03 -3.56
CA TYR A 91 -2.82 2.87 -3.03
C TYR A 91 -3.30 1.96 -4.15
N LEU A 92 -3.65 0.74 -3.77
CA LEU A 92 -4.23 -0.25 -4.66
C LEU A 92 -5.72 -0.39 -4.33
N GLU A 93 -6.56 -0.18 -5.33
CA GLU A 93 -7.99 -0.43 -5.26
C GLU A 93 -8.27 -1.86 -5.74
N PHE A 94 -8.88 -2.69 -4.88
CA PHE A 94 -9.32 -4.03 -5.28
C PHE A 94 -10.71 -3.95 -5.91
N ILE A 95 -10.83 -4.42 -7.15
CA ILE A 95 -12.08 -4.45 -7.90
C ILE A 95 -12.89 -5.71 -7.55
N ILE A 96 -12.18 -6.80 -7.21
CA ILE A 96 -12.79 -8.03 -6.71
C ILE A 96 -12.55 -8.19 -5.21
N ASN A 97 -13.48 -8.88 -4.55
CA ASN A 97 -13.33 -9.17 -3.12
C ASN A 97 -12.30 -10.29 -2.92
N ILE A 98 -11.08 -9.93 -2.51
CA ILE A 98 -9.99 -10.85 -2.21
C ILE A 98 -9.95 -11.32 -0.75
N ASN A 99 -10.88 -10.86 0.08
CA ASN A 99 -10.86 -11.19 1.51
C ASN A 99 -11.19 -12.67 1.72
N LYS A 100 -10.46 -13.31 2.64
CA LYS A 100 -10.76 -14.68 3.04
C LYS A 100 -12.17 -14.72 3.65
N PRO A 101 -13.02 -15.68 3.26
CA PRO A 101 -14.31 -15.87 3.90
C PRO A 101 -14.07 -16.13 5.40
N ARG A 102 -14.47 -15.17 6.25
CA ARG A 102 -14.55 -15.36 7.70
C ARG A 102 -16.03 -15.53 8.03
N ILE A 103 -16.44 -16.78 8.20
CA ILE A 103 -17.77 -17.08 8.73
C ILE A 103 -17.69 -16.83 10.24
N LEU A 104 -18.02 -15.61 10.66
CA LEU A 104 -18.34 -15.32 12.05
C LEU A 104 -19.83 -15.64 12.20
N TYR A 105 -20.15 -16.81 12.75
CA TYR A 105 -21.54 -17.13 13.09
C TYR A 105 -22.01 -16.15 14.17
N THR A 106 -23.03 -15.36 13.85
CA THR A 106 -23.81 -14.58 14.81
C THR A 106 -25.28 -14.89 14.56
N GLU A 107 -26.09 -14.94 15.62
CA GLU A 107 -27.52 -15.32 15.56
C GLU A 107 -28.37 -14.37 14.67
N THR A 108 -27.78 -13.27 14.20
CA THR A 108 -28.42 -12.22 13.40
C THR A 108 -28.21 -12.33 11.89
N PHE A 109 -27.34 -13.24 11.41
CA PHE A 109 -27.11 -13.39 9.97
C PHE A 109 -28.20 -14.22 9.31
N SER A 110 -28.71 -13.75 8.16
CA SER A 110 -29.57 -14.58 7.32
C SER A 110 -28.76 -15.67 6.61
N GLU A 111 -29.39 -16.76 6.18
CA GLU A 111 -28.71 -17.79 5.35
C GLU A 111 -28.01 -17.18 4.13
N LYS A 112 -28.62 -16.18 3.49
CA LYS A 112 -28.02 -15.47 2.34
C LYS A 112 -26.74 -14.73 2.71
N ASP A 113 -26.65 -14.20 3.93
CA ASP A 113 -25.45 -13.50 4.40
C ASP A 113 -24.33 -14.52 4.70
N ILE A 114 -24.68 -15.66 5.29
CA ILE A 114 -23.74 -16.77 5.53
C ILE A 114 -23.20 -17.32 4.18
N PHE A 115 -24.05 -17.50 3.18
CA PHE A 115 -23.64 -18.00 1.86
C PHE A 115 -22.77 -17.00 1.08
N LYS A 116 -23.07 -15.70 1.14
CA LYS A 116 -22.20 -14.66 0.55
C LYS A 116 -20.85 -14.57 1.28
N MET A 117 -20.85 -14.74 2.60
CA MET A 117 -19.63 -14.76 3.41
C MET A 117 -18.78 -16.01 3.19
N ALA A 118 -19.36 -17.11 2.69
CA ALA A 118 -18.68 -18.38 2.47
C ALA A 118 -18.16 -18.58 1.04
N SER A 119 -18.25 -17.61 0.14
CA SER A 119 -17.75 -17.80 -1.24
C SER A 119 -16.22 -17.66 -1.29
N ILE A 120 -15.58 -18.57 -2.01
CA ILE A 120 -14.16 -18.48 -2.34
C ILE A 120 -13.95 -17.29 -3.29
N PRO A 121 -13.03 -16.36 -3.01
CA PRO A 121 -12.63 -15.32 -3.97
C PRO A 121 -12.15 -15.93 -5.27
N PHE A 122 -12.63 -15.44 -6.41
CA PHE A 122 -12.18 -15.88 -7.72
C PHE A 122 -12.09 -14.71 -8.71
N ALA A 123 -11.24 -14.88 -9.72
CA ALA A 123 -11.14 -14.04 -10.89
C ALA A 123 -11.11 -14.96 -12.12
N ARG A 124 -11.94 -14.67 -13.12
CA ARG A 124 -11.88 -15.35 -14.42
C ARG A 124 -10.78 -14.76 -15.27
N LYS A 125 -10.34 -15.50 -16.28
CA LYS A 125 -9.46 -14.98 -17.32
C LYS A 125 -10.03 -13.68 -17.92
N GLY A 126 -9.24 -12.61 -17.85
CA GLY A 126 -9.58 -11.28 -18.34
C GLY A 126 -10.14 -10.33 -17.28
N ASP A 127 -10.47 -10.83 -16.09
CA ASP A 127 -11.00 -9.99 -15.02
C ASP A 127 -9.92 -9.04 -14.48
N VAL A 128 -10.33 -7.80 -14.21
CA VAL A 128 -9.50 -6.81 -13.52
C VAL A 128 -9.56 -7.12 -12.02
N ILE A 129 -8.43 -7.50 -11.43
CA ILE A 129 -8.31 -7.80 -10.00
C ILE A 129 -8.23 -6.51 -9.19
N GLY A 130 -7.48 -5.54 -9.69
CA GLY A 130 -7.24 -4.28 -9.00
C GLY A 130 -6.74 -3.17 -9.92
N LYS A 131 -6.80 -1.94 -9.41
CA LYS A 131 -6.30 -0.73 -10.07
C LYS A 131 -5.32 0.00 -9.17
N LEU A 132 -4.15 0.32 -9.70
CA LEU A 132 -3.12 1.09 -9.02
C LEU A 132 -3.45 2.58 -9.11
N HIS A 133 -3.44 3.27 -7.97
CA HIS A 133 -3.51 4.72 -7.89
C HIS A 133 -2.15 5.24 -7.43
N LYS A 134 -1.41 5.87 -8.35
CA LYS A 134 -0.07 6.42 -8.07
C LYS A 134 -0.14 7.58 -7.07
N PRO A 135 0.90 7.77 -6.24
CA PRO A 135 0.95 8.89 -5.30
C PRO A 135 0.99 10.23 -6.03
N ILE A 136 0.39 11.24 -5.42
CA ILE A 136 0.41 12.63 -5.90
C ILE A 136 1.16 13.45 -4.89
N LYS A 137 2.32 14.00 -5.27
CA LYS A 137 3.13 14.83 -4.35
C LYS A 137 2.38 16.09 -3.96
N GLY A 138 2.56 16.51 -2.71
CA GLY A 138 2.11 17.81 -2.24
C GLY A 138 2.96 18.95 -2.79
N GLU A 139 2.44 20.17 -2.69
CA GLU A 139 3.15 21.39 -3.04
C GLU A 139 3.63 22.07 -1.76
N ASN A 140 4.90 22.45 -1.70
CA ASN A 140 5.44 23.20 -0.57
C ASN A 140 4.81 24.59 -0.49
N GLY A 141 4.54 25.04 0.73
CA GLY A 141 4.15 26.40 1.04
C GLY A 141 5.37 27.30 1.27
N ILE A 142 5.10 28.58 1.47
CA ILE A 142 6.10 29.62 1.76
C ILE A 142 5.54 30.52 2.87
N SER A 143 6.28 30.66 3.98
CA SER A 143 5.91 31.59 5.06
C SER A 143 6.02 33.05 4.61
N VAL A 144 5.51 33.99 5.41
CA VAL A 144 5.61 35.43 5.11
C VAL A 144 7.06 35.91 5.04
N ARG A 145 8.00 35.17 5.63
CA ARG A 145 9.45 35.43 5.64
C ARG A 145 10.25 34.63 4.62
N GLY A 146 9.58 33.83 3.79
CA GLY A 146 10.25 33.03 2.76
C GLY A 146 10.76 31.68 3.22
N ARG A 147 10.46 31.25 4.44
CA ARG A 147 10.76 29.89 4.88
C ARG A 147 9.88 28.91 4.12
N ILE A 148 10.48 27.88 3.53
CA ILE A 148 9.74 26.80 2.87
C ILE A 148 8.98 26.00 3.93
N ILE A 149 7.70 25.80 3.70
CA ILE A 149 6.84 24.94 4.51
C ILE A 149 6.64 23.64 3.73
N HIS A 150 7.36 22.60 4.13
CA HIS A 150 7.31 21.32 3.43
C HIS A 150 5.93 20.67 3.55
N ALA A 151 5.38 20.26 2.40
CA ALA A 151 4.21 19.40 2.42
C ALA A 151 4.59 18.04 3.05
N PRO A 152 3.67 17.38 3.77
CA PRO A 152 3.89 16.04 4.28
C PRO A 152 4.32 15.08 3.15
N PRO A 153 5.26 14.15 3.41
CA PRO A 153 5.64 13.14 2.44
C PRO A 153 4.43 12.25 2.12
N VAL A 154 4.36 11.78 0.88
CA VAL A 154 3.36 10.81 0.45
C VAL A 154 3.99 9.43 0.35
N ARG A 155 3.23 8.41 0.74
CA ARG A 155 3.67 7.02 0.62
C ARG A 155 3.54 6.54 -0.82
N ASP A 156 4.58 5.89 -1.30
CA ASP A 156 4.55 5.25 -2.60
C ASP A 156 3.84 3.89 -2.55
N VAL A 157 3.47 3.36 -3.71
CA VAL A 157 2.84 2.05 -3.85
C VAL A 157 3.52 1.24 -4.94
N GLU A 158 3.88 0.01 -4.63
CA GLU A 158 4.51 -0.92 -5.55
C GLU A 158 3.68 -2.19 -5.67
N VAL A 159 3.58 -2.71 -6.89
CA VAL A 159 2.92 -3.98 -7.19
C VAL A 159 3.97 -4.94 -7.74
N LYS A 160 4.12 -6.09 -7.09
CA LYS A 160 4.99 -7.18 -7.52
C LYS A 160 4.15 -8.40 -7.85
N ILE A 161 4.24 -8.86 -9.09
CA ILE A 161 3.56 -10.06 -9.55
C ILE A 161 4.50 -11.26 -9.40
N LEU A 162 4.08 -12.26 -8.62
CA LEU A 162 4.83 -13.49 -8.34
C LEU A 162 4.24 -14.72 -9.06
N SER A 163 3.15 -14.53 -9.81
CA SER A 163 2.44 -15.59 -10.51
C SER A 163 2.36 -15.30 -12.00
N ASP A 164 2.59 -16.34 -12.81
CA ASP A 164 2.42 -16.29 -14.26
C ASP A 164 0.95 -16.18 -14.69
N SER A 165 -0.01 -16.33 -13.77
CA SER A 165 -1.45 -16.24 -14.06
C SER A 165 -2.05 -14.84 -13.82
N ILE A 166 -1.20 -13.86 -13.49
CA ILE A 166 -1.57 -12.46 -13.29
C ILE A 166 -0.63 -11.60 -14.12
N VAL A 167 -1.14 -10.50 -14.67
CA VAL A 167 -0.31 -9.50 -15.36
C VAL A 167 -0.61 -8.10 -14.82
N PHE A 168 0.42 -7.29 -14.65
CA PHE A 168 0.28 -5.87 -14.42
C PHE A 168 0.37 -5.12 -15.75
N LYS A 169 -0.73 -4.50 -16.17
CA LYS A 169 -0.79 -3.64 -17.35
C LYS A 169 -0.43 -2.22 -16.93
N GLU A 170 0.85 -1.89 -17.01
CA GLU A 170 1.40 -0.60 -16.56
C GLU A 170 0.72 0.61 -17.25
N ASP A 171 0.42 0.51 -18.55
CA ASP A 171 -0.22 1.59 -19.32
C ASP A 171 -1.63 1.94 -18.83
N GLU A 172 -2.34 0.97 -18.24
CA GLU A 172 -3.69 1.14 -17.73
C GLU A 172 -3.76 1.25 -16.20
N ASP A 173 -2.61 1.10 -15.52
CA ASP A 173 -2.52 0.93 -14.07
C ASP A 173 -3.46 -0.16 -13.53
N LYS A 174 -3.58 -1.29 -14.26
CA LYS A 174 -4.50 -2.40 -13.93
C LYS A 174 -3.77 -3.72 -13.71
N ILE A 175 -4.24 -4.47 -12.71
CA ILE A 175 -3.83 -5.86 -12.47
C ILE A 175 -4.93 -6.77 -13.02
N VAL A 176 -4.58 -7.69 -13.91
CA VAL A 176 -5.53 -8.51 -14.67
C VAL A 176 -5.18 -9.99 -14.52
N ALA A 177 -6.20 -10.84 -14.34
CA ALA A 177 -6.05 -12.29 -14.36
C ALA A 177 -5.93 -12.78 -15.81
N ILE A 178 -4.97 -13.66 -16.10
CA ILE A 178 -4.81 -14.26 -17.44
C ILE A 178 -5.28 -15.73 -17.50
N ALA A 179 -5.71 -16.27 -16.36
CA ALA A 179 -6.34 -17.58 -16.20
C ALA A 179 -7.41 -17.51 -15.09
N ASP A 180 -8.22 -18.55 -14.97
CA ASP A 180 -9.17 -18.69 -13.87
C ASP A 180 -8.41 -19.02 -12.59
N ILE A 181 -8.48 -18.13 -11.60
CA ILE A 181 -7.67 -18.19 -10.39
C ILE A 181 -8.42 -17.72 -9.16
N ARG A 182 -7.94 -18.13 -7.99
CA ARG A 182 -8.10 -17.34 -6.75
C ARG A 182 -6.88 -16.44 -6.56
N PRO A 183 -7.03 -15.11 -6.61
CA PRO A 183 -5.96 -14.20 -6.27
C PRO A 183 -5.58 -14.29 -4.78
N VAL A 184 -4.28 -14.26 -4.50
CA VAL A 184 -3.74 -14.21 -3.15
C VAL A 184 -2.83 -12.99 -3.07
N VAL A 185 -3.17 -12.04 -2.19
CA VAL A 185 -2.44 -10.77 -2.10
C VAL A 185 -1.90 -10.58 -0.70
N HIS A 186 -0.60 -10.31 -0.61
CA HIS A 186 0.07 -9.95 0.64
C HIS A 186 0.51 -8.50 0.59
N LYS A 187 0.11 -7.71 1.59
CA LYS A 187 0.54 -6.33 1.78
C LYS A 187 1.70 -6.29 2.76
N LYS A 188 2.77 -5.57 2.42
CA LYS A 188 3.90 -5.27 3.31
C LYS A 188 4.19 -3.77 3.27
N ASP A 189 4.62 -3.21 4.39
CA ASP A 189 5.15 -1.85 4.45
C ASP A 189 6.68 -1.93 4.41
N GLU A 190 7.32 -1.25 3.46
CA GLU A 190 8.78 -1.21 3.29
C GLU A 190 9.23 0.25 3.11
N ASN A 191 10.05 0.80 4.00
CA ASN A 191 10.77 2.09 3.82
C ASN A 191 9.95 3.18 3.09
N ASP A 192 8.84 3.61 3.69
CA ASP A 192 7.94 4.67 3.18
C ASP A 192 7.11 4.32 1.93
N LYS A 193 7.08 3.04 1.51
CA LYS A 193 6.17 2.54 0.47
C LYS A 193 5.37 1.32 0.93
N VAL A 194 4.22 1.13 0.30
CA VAL A 194 3.38 -0.06 0.44
C VAL A 194 3.65 -0.99 -0.72
N VAL A 195 4.03 -2.24 -0.45
CA VAL A 195 4.26 -3.26 -1.47
C VAL A 195 3.14 -4.30 -1.43
N TYR A 196 2.50 -4.52 -2.58
CA TYR A 196 1.52 -5.58 -2.79
C TYR A 196 2.16 -6.72 -3.60
N LEU A 197 2.26 -7.89 -2.96
CA LEU A 197 2.74 -9.13 -3.57
C LEU A 197 1.53 -9.93 -4.05
N PHE A 198 1.38 -10.06 -5.37
CA PHE A 198 0.31 -10.84 -5.99
C PHE A 198 0.79 -12.22 -6.33
N ASN A 199 0.06 -13.22 -5.84
CA ASN A 199 0.17 -14.61 -6.22
C ASN A 199 -1.22 -15.13 -6.62
N SER A 200 -1.30 -16.36 -7.10
CA SER A 200 -2.56 -16.98 -7.47
C SER A 200 -2.56 -18.47 -7.18
N ILE A 201 -3.75 -19.01 -6.92
CA ILE A 201 -4.00 -20.44 -6.91
C ILE A 201 -4.88 -20.76 -8.13
N PRO A 202 -4.51 -21.73 -8.99
CA PRO A 202 -5.33 -22.14 -10.13
C PRO A 202 -6.74 -22.52 -9.69
N MET A 203 -7.73 -22.25 -10.53
CA MET A 203 -9.11 -22.61 -10.25
C MET A 203 -9.74 -23.37 -11.40
N LEU A 204 -10.42 -24.47 -11.09
CA LEU A 204 -11.26 -25.21 -12.01
C LEU A 204 -12.73 -24.90 -11.72
N ILE A 205 -13.40 -24.27 -12.67
CA ILE A 205 -14.83 -23.96 -12.58
C ILE A 205 -15.59 -24.94 -13.47
N TYR A 206 -16.45 -25.75 -12.87
CA TYR A 206 -17.34 -26.66 -13.57
C TYR A 206 -18.74 -26.04 -13.64
N GLU A 207 -19.16 -25.64 -14.85
CA GLU A 207 -20.48 -25.07 -15.09
C GLU A 207 -21.52 -26.20 -15.19
N GLY A 208 -22.23 -26.47 -14.08
CA GLY A 208 -23.31 -27.46 -14.00
C GLY A 208 -23.07 -28.58 -12.99
N SER A 209 -23.83 -29.66 -13.12
CA SER A 209 -23.77 -30.81 -12.20
C SER A 209 -22.79 -31.88 -12.69
N ILE A 210 -22.06 -32.50 -11.76
CA ILE A 210 -21.25 -33.69 -12.01
C ILE A 210 -22.19 -34.90 -11.99
N THR A 211 -22.31 -35.59 -13.12
CA THR A 211 -23.24 -36.72 -13.28
C THR A 211 -22.57 -38.05 -12.99
N LYS A 212 -23.33 -39.14 -12.84
CA LYS A 212 -22.78 -40.49 -12.63
C LYS A 212 -21.79 -40.97 -13.73
N ASN A 213 -21.88 -40.42 -14.95
CA ASN A 213 -20.99 -40.77 -16.07
C ASN A 213 -19.76 -39.86 -16.17
N SER A 214 -19.67 -38.84 -15.32
CA SER A 214 -18.51 -37.94 -15.27
C SER A 214 -17.32 -38.68 -14.64
N ARG A 215 -16.11 -38.44 -15.17
CA ARG A 215 -14.87 -38.96 -14.57
C ARG A 215 -14.61 -38.20 -13.27
N SER A 216 -14.21 -38.89 -12.20
CA SER A 216 -13.79 -38.27 -10.94
C SER A 216 -12.88 -37.07 -11.20
N VAL A 217 -13.13 -35.96 -10.49
CA VAL A 217 -12.44 -34.70 -10.70
C VAL A 217 -11.29 -34.59 -9.71
N THR A 218 -10.06 -34.54 -10.20
CA THR A 218 -8.87 -34.28 -9.38
C THR A 218 -8.16 -33.05 -9.94
N PHE A 219 -7.89 -32.05 -9.10
CA PHE A 219 -7.28 -30.79 -9.52
C PHE A 219 -6.26 -30.27 -8.50
N ASP A 220 -5.14 -29.74 -8.99
CA ASP A 220 -4.13 -29.06 -8.17
C ASP A 220 -4.43 -27.56 -8.11
N GLY A 221 -5.33 -27.19 -7.21
CA GLY A 221 -5.84 -25.85 -7.05
C GLY A 221 -7.20 -25.88 -6.35
N ASP A 222 -8.00 -24.85 -6.58
CA ASP A 222 -9.38 -24.76 -6.08
C ASP A 222 -10.38 -25.29 -7.12
N ILE A 223 -11.46 -25.93 -6.67
CA ILE A 223 -12.56 -26.40 -7.52
C ILE A 223 -13.85 -25.69 -7.14
N ILE A 224 -14.58 -25.15 -8.13
CA ILE A 224 -15.94 -24.66 -7.99
C ILE A 224 -16.88 -25.48 -8.89
N ILE A 225 -17.96 -26.01 -8.33
CA ILE A 225 -18.99 -26.74 -9.08
C ILE A 225 -20.31 -25.97 -8.97
N ASN A 226 -20.79 -25.44 -10.09
CA ASN A 226 -22.05 -24.68 -10.19
C ASN A 226 -23.27 -25.60 -10.36
N GLY A 227 -23.36 -26.64 -9.54
CA GLY A 227 -24.41 -27.64 -9.62
C GLY A 227 -24.26 -28.74 -8.57
N ASN A 228 -25.01 -29.83 -8.77
CA ASN A 228 -25.00 -30.97 -7.88
C ASN A 228 -23.83 -31.92 -8.19
N VAL A 229 -23.44 -32.70 -7.19
CA VAL A 229 -22.58 -33.88 -7.38
C VAL A 229 -23.45 -35.11 -7.20
N GLU A 230 -23.74 -35.80 -8.31
CA GLU A 230 -24.54 -37.02 -8.32
C GLU A 230 -23.77 -38.23 -7.76
N LYS A 231 -24.50 -39.28 -7.41
CA LYS A 231 -23.99 -40.50 -6.78
C LYS A 231 -22.78 -41.14 -7.46
N GLY A 232 -21.86 -41.61 -6.63
CA GLY A 232 -20.68 -42.39 -7.02
C GLY A 232 -19.52 -41.55 -7.55
N ASN A 233 -19.56 -40.23 -7.41
CA ASN A 233 -18.49 -39.35 -7.87
C ASN A 233 -17.44 -39.10 -6.79
N GLN A 234 -16.23 -38.76 -7.24
CA GLN A 234 -15.14 -38.35 -6.36
C GLN A 234 -14.56 -37.01 -6.83
N ILE A 235 -14.51 -36.04 -5.93
CA ILE A 235 -13.97 -34.69 -6.15
C ILE A 235 -12.78 -34.49 -5.22
N ILE A 236 -11.60 -34.20 -5.75
CA ILE A 236 -10.35 -34.04 -4.99
C ILE A 236 -9.65 -32.75 -5.43
N ALA A 237 -9.43 -31.83 -4.51
CA ALA A 237 -8.69 -30.60 -4.74
C ALA A 237 -7.53 -30.47 -3.74
N SER A 238 -6.35 -30.03 -4.20
CA SER A 238 -5.26 -29.64 -3.28
C SER A 238 -5.58 -28.36 -2.48
N GLY A 239 -6.46 -27.51 -3.01
CA GLY A 239 -6.96 -26.31 -2.38
C GLY A 239 -8.35 -26.47 -1.77
N ASN A 240 -9.23 -25.53 -2.08
CA ASN A 240 -10.61 -25.52 -1.63
C ASN A 240 -11.55 -26.21 -2.62
N VAL A 241 -12.65 -26.77 -2.12
CA VAL A 241 -13.78 -27.23 -2.95
C VAL A 241 -15.03 -26.45 -2.57
N GLN A 242 -15.69 -25.82 -3.55
CA GLN A 242 -16.99 -25.19 -3.37
C GLN A 242 -18.01 -25.80 -4.32
N ILE A 243 -19.14 -26.26 -3.77
CA ILE A 243 -20.24 -26.87 -4.52
C ILE A 243 -21.49 -26.05 -4.23
N LEU A 244 -22.06 -25.43 -5.26
CA LEU A 244 -23.28 -24.61 -5.14
C LEU A 244 -24.56 -25.45 -5.05
N GLY A 245 -24.49 -26.74 -5.38
CA GLY A 245 -25.60 -27.69 -5.26
C GLY A 245 -25.45 -28.68 -4.10
N SER A 246 -26.19 -29.78 -4.20
CA SER A 246 -26.18 -30.89 -3.24
C SER A 246 -25.20 -31.99 -3.64
N VAL A 247 -24.76 -32.77 -2.66
CA VAL A 247 -23.84 -33.90 -2.84
C VAL A 247 -24.53 -35.19 -2.40
N TYR A 248 -24.56 -36.18 -3.28
CA TYR A 248 -25.22 -37.47 -3.05
C TYR A 248 -24.22 -38.62 -3.20
N GLU A 249 -24.19 -39.55 -2.24
CA GLU A 249 -23.42 -40.81 -2.27
C GLU A 249 -22.02 -40.68 -2.89
N SER A 250 -21.27 -39.65 -2.49
CA SER A 250 -20.00 -39.25 -3.15
C SER A 250 -18.89 -38.94 -2.15
N VAL A 251 -17.66 -38.85 -2.65
CA VAL A 251 -16.48 -38.49 -1.85
C VAL A 251 -15.97 -37.13 -2.28
N VAL A 252 -15.89 -36.17 -1.35
CA VAL A 252 -15.33 -34.83 -1.62
C VAL A 252 -14.15 -34.58 -0.69
N GLN A 253 -13.01 -34.23 -1.27
CA GLN A 253 -11.76 -33.97 -0.56
C GLN A 253 -11.22 -32.61 -0.96
N GLY A 254 -10.96 -31.76 0.03
CA GLY A 254 -10.32 -30.47 -0.14
C GLY A 254 -9.13 -30.35 0.80
N GLY A 255 -7.95 -30.01 0.26
CA GLY A 255 -6.74 -29.80 1.04
C GLY A 255 -6.83 -28.65 2.05
N GLN A 256 -7.71 -27.69 1.81
CA GLN A 256 -7.98 -26.57 2.71
C GLN A 256 -9.41 -26.62 3.26
N ASN A 257 -10.40 -26.14 2.48
CA ASN A 257 -11.79 -26.05 2.93
C ASN A 257 -12.74 -26.74 1.95
N ILE A 258 -13.89 -27.19 2.45
CA ILE A 258 -15.02 -27.66 1.64
C ILE A 258 -16.25 -26.81 1.99
N ILE A 259 -16.92 -26.28 0.98
CA ILE A 259 -18.11 -25.42 1.13
C ILE A 259 -19.21 -25.98 0.24
N ILE A 260 -20.29 -26.49 0.83
CA ILE A 260 -21.43 -27.06 0.11
C ILE A 260 -22.65 -26.21 0.45
N HIS A 261 -23.31 -25.68 -0.58
CA HIS A 261 -24.48 -24.82 -0.40
C HIS A 261 -25.80 -25.61 -0.35
N GLY A 262 -25.82 -26.81 -0.94
CA GLY A 262 -26.97 -27.71 -0.89
C GLY A 262 -26.91 -28.77 0.21
N GLY A 263 -27.75 -29.80 0.09
CA GLY A 263 -27.80 -30.91 1.02
C GLY A 263 -26.68 -31.92 0.80
N ILE A 264 -26.33 -32.65 1.86
CA ILE A 264 -25.35 -33.73 1.82
C ILE A 264 -26.08 -35.03 2.19
N VAL A 265 -26.04 -36.04 1.32
CA VAL A 265 -26.72 -37.33 1.51
C VAL A 265 -25.72 -38.46 1.30
N ASP A 266 -25.55 -39.34 2.30
CA ASP A 266 -24.68 -40.54 2.27
C ASP A 266 -23.28 -40.31 1.68
N SER A 267 -22.69 -39.14 1.92
CA SER A 267 -21.42 -38.72 1.33
C SER A 267 -20.30 -38.60 2.36
N GLN A 268 -19.06 -38.76 1.90
CA GLN A 268 -17.85 -38.62 2.73
C GLN A 268 -17.13 -37.31 2.38
N LEU A 269 -16.89 -36.46 3.37
CA LEU A 269 -16.23 -35.16 3.20
C LEU A 269 -14.93 -35.11 3.99
N HIS A 270 -13.79 -34.87 3.34
CA HIS A 270 -12.49 -34.71 3.99
C HIS A 270 -11.93 -33.30 3.72
N ALA A 271 -12.06 -32.38 4.68
CA ALA A 271 -11.49 -31.04 4.62
C ALA A 271 -10.18 -30.95 5.41
N GLY A 272 -9.29 -30.03 5.04
CA GLY A 272 -7.92 -29.97 5.59
C GLY A 272 -7.08 -31.21 5.26
N PHE A 273 -7.57 -32.04 4.33
CA PHE A 273 -6.97 -33.32 3.98
C PHE A 273 -6.10 -33.11 2.74
N LEU A 274 -4.81 -32.92 2.96
CA LEU A 274 -3.83 -32.94 1.87
C LEU A 274 -3.51 -34.42 1.59
N PRO A 275 -3.95 -34.99 0.45
CA PRO A 275 -3.60 -36.36 0.11
C PRO A 275 -2.07 -36.50 0.11
N GLY A 276 -1.57 -37.55 0.77
CA GLY A 276 -0.17 -37.75 1.16
C GLY A 276 0.85 -37.86 0.02
N ASN A 277 1.03 -36.76 -0.72
CA ASN A 277 2.06 -36.54 -1.73
C ASN A 277 2.38 -35.03 -1.89
N ILE A 278 1.54 -34.12 -1.38
CA ILE A 278 1.78 -32.67 -1.49
C ILE A 278 2.68 -32.16 -0.37
N PHE A 279 2.58 -32.69 0.85
CA PHE A 279 3.58 -32.42 1.89
C PHE A 279 4.95 -32.92 1.45
N ASP A 280 5.02 -34.13 0.89
CA ASP A 280 6.25 -34.67 0.32
C ASP A 280 6.77 -33.80 -0.83
N LYS A 281 5.92 -33.21 -1.68
CA LYS A 281 6.36 -32.27 -2.74
C LYS A 281 6.81 -30.91 -2.22
N ILE A 282 6.14 -30.36 -1.20
CA ILE A 282 6.52 -29.08 -0.58
C ILE A 282 7.83 -29.27 0.19
N GLU A 283 7.95 -30.35 0.97
CA GLU A 283 9.20 -30.73 1.63
C GLU A 283 10.28 -31.04 0.60
N LEU A 284 10.00 -31.78 -0.47
CA LEU A 284 10.96 -32.08 -1.53
C LEU A 284 11.39 -30.83 -2.29
N HIS A 285 10.49 -29.86 -2.52
CA HIS A 285 10.86 -28.59 -3.14
C HIS A 285 11.76 -27.77 -2.21
N ALA A 286 11.41 -27.65 -0.94
CA ALA A 286 12.23 -26.97 0.06
C ALA A 286 13.59 -27.67 0.23
N VAL A 287 13.62 -29.00 0.29
CA VAL A 287 14.83 -29.82 0.38
C VAL A 287 15.68 -29.67 -0.88
N ASN A 288 15.09 -29.69 -2.08
CA ASN A 288 15.83 -29.48 -3.33
C ASN A 288 16.44 -28.08 -3.38
N LEU A 289 15.70 -27.06 -2.95
CA LEU A 289 16.19 -25.68 -2.89
C LEU A 289 17.37 -25.54 -1.91
N ILE A 290 17.28 -26.22 -0.76
CA ILE A 290 18.37 -26.31 0.23
C ILE A 290 19.58 -27.05 -0.35
N VAL A 291 19.37 -28.18 -1.03
CA VAL A 291 20.43 -29.00 -1.65
C VAL A 291 21.14 -28.22 -2.76
N GLU A 292 20.42 -27.49 -3.60
CA GLU A 292 20.98 -26.66 -4.67
C GLU A 292 21.85 -25.53 -4.08
N LYS A 293 21.35 -24.84 -3.05
CA LYS A 293 22.10 -23.79 -2.35
C LYS A 293 23.34 -24.34 -1.63
N LEU A 294 23.24 -25.49 -0.94
CA LEU A 294 24.38 -26.16 -0.31
C LEU A 294 25.42 -26.60 -1.33
N SER A 295 24.98 -27.05 -2.52
CA SER A 295 25.87 -27.42 -3.62
C SER A 295 26.63 -26.20 -4.13
N ALA A 296 25.97 -25.05 -4.31
CA ALA A 296 26.61 -23.80 -4.71
C ALA A 296 27.66 -23.34 -3.69
N ILE A 297 27.36 -23.45 -2.39
CA ILE A 297 28.30 -23.16 -1.29
C ILE A 297 29.49 -24.11 -1.33
N PHE A 298 29.26 -25.40 -1.58
CA PHE A 298 30.32 -26.42 -1.60
C PHE A 298 31.31 -26.22 -2.76
N VAL A 299 30.83 -25.75 -3.92
CA VAL A 299 31.70 -25.35 -5.05
C VAL A 299 32.63 -24.22 -4.65
N HIS A 300 32.10 -23.16 -4.04
CA HIS A 300 32.92 -22.03 -3.57
C HIS A 300 33.93 -22.46 -2.49
N ILE A 301 33.55 -23.38 -1.59
CA ILE A 301 34.45 -23.92 -0.58
C ILE A 301 35.57 -24.75 -1.21
N LYS A 302 35.31 -25.47 -2.31
CA LYS A 302 36.35 -26.20 -3.05
C LYS A 302 37.33 -25.29 -3.80
N GLU A 303 36.92 -24.09 -4.15
CA GLU A 303 37.78 -23.09 -4.81
C GLU A 303 38.65 -22.30 -3.81
N LEU A 304 38.28 -22.29 -2.51
CA LEU A 304 39.04 -21.62 -1.45
C LEU A 304 40.51 -22.06 -1.36
N PRO A 305 40.88 -23.36 -1.38
CA PRO A 305 42.29 -23.77 -1.33
C PRO A 305 43.12 -23.25 -2.51
N THR A 306 42.54 -23.22 -3.71
CA THR A 306 43.18 -22.75 -4.94
C THR A 306 43.44 -21.25 -4.88
N VAL A 307 42.47 -20.48 -4.37
CA VAL A 307 42.62 -19.02 -4.16
C VAL A 307 43.52 -18.71 -2.98
N MET A 308 43.46 -19.50 -1.90
CA MET A 308 44.32 -19.32 -0.72
C MET A 308 45.78 -19.67 -0.98
N ASN A 309 46.08 -20.60 -1.89
CA ASN A 309 47.46 -20.93 -2.26
C ASN A 309 48.07 -19.98 -3.30
N ASN A 310 47.26 -19.33 -4.14
CA ASN A 310 47.75 -18.47 -5.24
C ASN A 310 47.74 -16.96 -4.94
N SER A 311 47.00 -16.48 -3.93
CA SER A 311 46.99 -15.05 -3.57
C SER A 311 48.10 -14.71 -2.57
N ARG A 312 49.03 -13.82 -2.98
CA ARG A 312 50.14 -13.32 -2.13
C ARG A 312 49.70 -12.31 -1.08
N HIS A 313 48.50 -11.74 -1.19
CA HIS A 313 48.01 -10.68 -0.29
C HIS A 313 46.82 -11.13 0.56
N LEU A 314 46.95 -10.96 1.88
CA LEU A 314 45.97 -11.33 2.90
C LEU A 314 44.62 -10.60 2.72
N SER A 315 44.62 -9.40 2.13
CA SER A 315 43.44 -8.58 1.87
C SER A 315 42.46 -9.22 0.88
N GLU A 316 42.95 -9.90 -0.15
CA GLU A 316 42.11 -10.58 -1.15
C GLU A 316 41.42 -11.80 -0.55
N LYS A 317 42.12 -12.53 0.34
CA LYS A 317 41.57 -13.67 1.08
C LYS A 317 40.44 -13.22 2.02
N ILE A 318 40.62 -12.10 2.72
CA ILE A 318 39.60 -11.55 3.63
C ILE A 318 38.37 -11.10 2.83
N LYS A 319 38.55 -10.41 1.71
CA LYS A 319 37.44 -9.92 0.87
C LYS A 319 36.59 -11.07 0.29
N LEU A 320 37.22 -12.17 -0.08
CA LEU A 320 36.50 -13.36 -0.55
C LEU A 320 35.68 -14.01 0.58
N ILE A 321 36.25 -14.14 1.77
CA ILE A 321 35.56 -14.68 2.96
C ILE A 321 34.36 -13.80 3.34
N GLU A 322 34.49 -12.47 3.28
CA GLU A 322 33.39 -11.55 3.55
C GLU A 322 32.27 -11.65 2.51
N THR A 323 32.62 -11.82 1.22
CA THR A 323 31.65 -12.00 0.15
C THR A 323 30.85 -13.29 0.34
N LEU A 324 31.53 -14.40 0.63
CA LEU A 324 30.89 -15.69 0.91
C LEU A 324 29.99 -15.63 2.15
N LYS A 325 30.39 -14.86 3.17
CA LYS A 325 29.60 -14.69 4.39
C LYS A 325 28.30 -13.94 4.13
N GLU A 326 28.32 -12.91 3.28
CA GLU A 326 27.10 -12.16 2.93
C GLU A 326 26.16 -12.95 2.01
N GLU A 327 26.69 -13.74 1.08
CA GLU A 327 25.89 -14.65 0.25
C GLU A 327 25.21 -15.76 1.07
N LEU A 328 25.93 -16.32 2.06
CA LEU A 328 25.37 -17.28 3.01
C LEU A 328 24.26 -16.66 3.87
N LYS A 329 24.44 -15.42 4.30
CA LYS A 329 23.46 -14.70 5.12
C LYS A 329 22.20 -14.34 4.33
N THR A 330 22.37 -14.00 3.05
CA THR A 330 21.28 -13.73 2.11
C THR A 330 20.48 -15.00 1.85
N SER A 331 21.18 -16.11 1.55
CA SER A 331 20.55 -17.41 1.34
C SER A 331 19.82 -17.93 2.59
N SER A 332 20.38 -17.73 3.80
CA SER A 332 19.72 -18.11 5.06
C SER A 332 18.42 -17.32 5.31
N ARG A 333 18.37 -16.04 4.92
CA ARG A 333 17.17 -15.21 5.06
C ARG A 333 16.06 -15.63 4.10
N GLU A 334 16.42 -15.99 2.87
CA GLU A 334 15.47 -16.47 1.86
C GLU A 334 14.89 -17.85 2.21
N ILE A 335 15.68 -18.75 2.79
CA ILE A 335 15.22 -20.09 3.23
C ILE A 335 14.31 -19.99 4.46
N SER A 336 14.44 -18.94 5.27
CA SER A 336 13.64 -18.75 6.49
C SER A 336 12.30 -18.02 6.25
N MET A 337 11.98 -17.69 4.99
CA MET A 337 10.84 -16.85 4.60
C MET A 337 9.75 -17.66 3.92
#